data_AF-A0A8K0KY97-F1
#
_entry.id   AF-A0A8K0KY97-F1
#
_cell.length_a   1.000
_cell.length_b   1.000
_cell.length_c   1.000
_cell.angle_alpha   90.00
_cell.angle_beta   90.00
_cell.angle_gamma   90.00
#
_symmetry.space_group_name_H-M   'P 1'
#
loop_
_entity.id
_entity.type
_entity.pdbx_description
1 polymer ?
#
loop_
_entity_poly.entity_id
_entity_poly.type
_entity_poly.pdbx_seq_one_letter_code
_entity_poly.pdbx_strand_id
1 'polypeptide(L)'
;MMDLSSATTVLSLVTLLVWNCISGAPKLQKNPTYDQLVTGIEVLHNVFSMIGLVFVDGLFDVLLSATPPPLSWFKALPLIMAGTVLAKLWAVYVIVLEMKGRRPKIYIGSGTEIEVGVRRRLYEYNKKKGRKPKYVQKAIDEGYTITHQGYLCWLPIPEPKNEAWAQLAVLALEATFSFYFWAMNSSKAFDMAHARRWSLEDFEYDGCCSHSCLLEGLLTDDLTPEQVKVKYEQMIIMRKERQIARRPIRNTQKNARYKKTPKAVHNERDRVIKERAREQKRHHCSDCDRTFGTPYELRQHLKTNEHKKVVEHWTPVTKNQKQVARNKESKRHYCHPCDKPFGSPNDLRRHERTGVHQKKVATLATRMDSPS
;
A
#
# COMPACT_ATOMS: atom_id res chain seq x y z
N MET A 1 -8.75 -37.19 23.67
CA MET A 1 -7.66 -36.68 22.81
C MET A 1 -8.31 -36.19 21.54
N MET A 2 -8.11 -34.94 21.13
CA MET A 2 -8.77 -34.39 19.93
C MET A 2 -8.23 -35.11 18.69
N ASP A 3 -9.13 -35.62 17.83
CA ASP A 3 -8.73 -36.23 16.58
C ASP A 3 -8.41 -35.16 15.53
N LEU A 4 -7.14 -34.73 15.52
CA LEU A 4 -6.62 -33.77 14.55
C LEU A 4 -6.58 -34.34 13.12
N SER A 5 -6.70 -35.66 12.95
CA SER A 5 -6.63 -36.30 11.63
C SER A 5 -7.91 -36.14 10.80
N SER A 6 -9.01 -35.71 11.44
CA SER A 6 -10.28 -35.41 10.78
C SER A 6 -10.26 -34.10 9.97
N ALA A 7 -9.28 -33.21 10.20
CA ALA A 7 -9.20 -31.93 9.51
C ALA A 7 -8.61 -32.09 8.10
N THR A 8 -9.31 -31.58 7.09
CA THR A 8 -8.87 -31.63 5.68
C THR A 8 -8.25 -30.32 5.18
N THR A 9 -8.29 -29.26 5.99
CA THR A 9 -7.72 -27.94 5.64
C THR A 9 -6.93 -27.35 6.81
N VAL A 10 -5.97 -26.46 6.50
CA VAL A 10 -5.23 -25.69 7.51
C VAL A 10 -6.16 -24.83 8.37
N LEU A 11 -7.22 -24.27 7.79
CA LEU A 11 -8.19 -23.47 8.51
C LEU A 11 -8.92 -24.31 9.56
N SER A 12 -9.44 -25.48 9.18
CA SER A 12 -10.14 -26.40 10.09
C SER A 12 -9.21 -26.93 11.18
N LEU A 13 -7.98 -27.31 10.82
CA LEU A 13 -6.99 -27.79 11.78
C LEU A 13 -6.62 -26.72 12.81
N VAL A 14 -6.30 -25.51 12.35
CA VAL A 14 -5.98 -24.40 13.26
C VAL A 14 -7.20 -24.01 14.10
N THR A 15 -8.41 -24.06 13.56
CA THR A 15 -9.65 -23.83 14.33
C THR A 15 -9.77 -24.82 15.48
N LEU A 16 -9.52 -26.12 15.25
CA LEU A 16 -9.50 -27.14 16.29
C LEU A 16 -8.43 -26.86 17.35
N LEU A 17 -7.21 -26.51 16.93
CA LEU A 17 -6.12 -26.19 17.85
C LEU A 17 -6.42 -24.98 18.71
N VAL A 18 -6.99 -23.92 18.12
CA VAL A 18 -7.38 -22.71 18.86
C VAL A 18 -8.53 -23.02 19.81
N TRP A 19 -9.52 -23.79 19.37
CA TRP A 19 -10.60 -24.24 20.23
C TRP A 19 -10.07 -25.03 21.42
N ASN A 20 -9.20 -26.03 21.20
CA ASN A 20 -8.56 -26.81 22.26
C ASN A 20 -7.76 -25.93 23.22
N CYS A 21 -7.00 -24.96 22.70
CA CYS A 21 -6.22 -24.03 23.51
C CYS A 21 -7.12 -23.13 24.37
N ILE A 22 -8.26 -22.67 23.85
CA ILE A 22 -9.20 -21.82 24.59
C ILE A 22 -10.00 -22.65 25.60
N SER A 23 -10.57 -23.78 25.19
CA SER A 23 -11.48 -24.58 26.02
C SER A 23 -10.75 -25.33 27.13
N GLY A 24 -9.49 -25.73 26.89
CA GLY A 24 -8.65 -26.40 27.88
C GLY A 24 -7.92 -25.45 28.83
N ALA A 25 -7.85 -24.15 28.52
CA ALA A 25 -7.15 -23.18 29.35
C ALA A 25 -7.82 -23.03 30.74
N PRO A 26 -7.06 -23.09 31.85
CA PRO A 26 -7.59 -22.77 33.17
C PRO A 26 -8.18 -21.36 33.21
N LYS A 27 -9.27 -21.18 33.98
CA LYS A 27 -9.97 -19.88 34.09
C LYS A 27 -9.06 -18.71 34.48
N LEU A 28 -8.03 -18.96 35.29
CA LEU A 28 -7.06 -17.92 35.70
C LEU A 28 -6.02 -17.58 34.62
N GLN A 29 -5.92 -18.37 33.55
CA GLN A 29 -4.95 -18.21 32.45
C GLN A 29 -5.61 -17.74 31.14
N LYS A 30 -6.90 -17.39 31.19
CA LYS A 30 -7.70 -16.94 30.05
C LYS A 30 -8.65 -15.83 30.49
N ASN A 31 -8.83 -14.83 29.65
CA ASN A 31 -9.77 -13.75 29.88
C ASN A 31 -11.24 -14.25 29.76
N PRO A 32 -12.15 -13.87 30.68
CA PRO A 32 -13.55 -14.29 30.64
C PRO A 32 -14.28 -14.00 29.33
N THR A 33 -13.87 -12.98 28.56
CA THR A 33 -14.46 -12.66 27.24
C THR A 33 -14.45 -13.86 26.29
N TYR A 34 -13.45 -14.75 26.37
CA TYR A 34 -13.42 -15.94 25.53
C TYR A 34 -14.57 -16.92 25.85
N ASP A 35 -14.92 -17.10 27.12
CA ASP A 35 -16.04 -17.96 27.53
C ASP A 35 -17.39 -17.35 27.14
N GLN A 36 -17.48 -16.02 27.11
CA GLN A 36 -18.69 -15.30 26.73
C GLN A 36 -18.91 -15.27 25.21
N LEU A 37 -17.84 -15.06 24.43
CA LEU A 37 -17.95 -14.81 22.99
C LEU A 37 -17.65 -16.04 22.13
N VAL A 38 -16.77 -16.93 22.59
CA VAL A 38 -16.37 -18.14 21.85
C VAL A 38 -17.08 -19.33 22.47
N THR A 39 -18.39 -19.41 22.25
CA THR A 39 -19.26 -20.44 22.83
C THR A 39 -19.15 -21.81 22.15
N GLY A 40 -18.47 -21.88 21.00
CA GLY A 40 -18.25 -23.12 20.28
C GLY A 40 -17.24 -22.97 19.16
N ILE A 41 -16.76 -24.10 18.64
CA ILE A 41 -15.77 -24.17 17.56
C ILE A 41 -16.27 -23.49 16.26
N GLU A 42 -17.57 -23.58 15.98
CA GLU A 42 -18.19 -22.95 14.80
C GLU A 42 -18.04 -21.42 14.81
N VAL A 43 -18.02 -20.80 16.00
CA VAL A 43 -17.78 -19.36 16.13
C VAL A 43 -16.38 -19.01 15.63
N LEU A 44 -15.37 -19.79 16.02
CA LEU A 44 -13.99 -19.59 15.56
C LEU A 44 -13.86 -19.80 14.05
N HIS A 45 -14.48 -20.86 13.52
CA HIS A 45 -14.45 -21.13 12.09
C HIS A 45 -15.06 -19.97 11.28
N ASN A 46 -16.21 -19.45 11.71
CA ASN A 46 -16.88 -18.32 11.09
C ASN A 46 -16.04 -17.04 11.19
N VAL A 47 -15.44 -16.76 12.36
CA VAL A 47 -14.56 -15.61 12.54
C VAL A 47 -13.33 -15.70 11.63
N PHE A 48 -12.62 -16.83 11.60
CA PHE A 48 -11.43 -16.98 10.76
C PHE A 48 -11.75 -16.89 9.27
N SER A 49 -12.90 -17.42 8.85
CA SER A 49 -13.40 -17.28 7.46
C SER A 49 -13.72 -15.83 7.13
N MET A 50 -14.36 -15.10 8.04
CA MET A 50 -14.77 -13.70 7.85
C MET A 50 -13.60 -12.73 7.76
N ILE A 51 -12.54 -12.93 8.56
CA ILE A 51 -11.42 -11.97 8.66
C ILE A 51 -10.38 -12.12 7.55
N GLY A 52 -10.56 -13.07 6.62
CA GLY A 52 -9.63 -13.30 5.52
C GLY A 52 -8.26 -13.79 6.01
N LEU A 53 -8.26 -14.70 6.99
CA LEU A 53 -7.05 -15.27 7.56
C LEU A 53 -6.33 -16.18 6.55
N VAL A 54 -5.03 -15.95 6.37
CA VAL A 54 -4.14 -16.73 5.51
C VAL A 54 -3.02 -17.32 6.34
N PHE A 55 -2.67 -18.57 6.08
CA PHE A 55 -1.58 -19.29 6.75
C PHE A 55 -0.37 -19.45 5.82
N VAL A 56 0.80 -19.63 6.42
CA VAL A 56 2.00 -19.99 5.67
C VAL A 56 1.86 -21.36 5.02
N ASP A 57 2.43 -21.51 3.82
CA ASP A 57 2.50 -22.80 3.12
C ASP A 57 3.24 -23.85 3.97
N GLY A 58 2.75 -25.09 3.93
CA GLY A 58 3.30 -26.21 4.70
C GLY A 58 2.96 -26.21 6.20
N LEU A 59 2.20 -25.21 6.71
CA LEU A 59 1.78 -25.20 8.11
C LEU A 59 0.93 -26.44 8.47
N PHE A 60 0.05 -26.88 7.56
CA PHE A 60 -0.79 -28.05 7.77
C PHE A 60 0.04 -29.30 8.09
N ASP A 61 1.06 -29.58 7.27
CA ASP A 61 1.93 -30.75 7.43
C ASP A 61 2.74 -30.66 8.73
N VAL A 62 3.24 -29.46 9.06
CA VAL A 62 3.99 -29.24 10.31
C VAL A 62 3.12 -29.47 11.54
N LEU A 63 1.86 -29.02 11.54
CA LEU A 63 0.95 -29.22 12.66
C LEU A 63 0.56 -30.71 12.81
N LEU A 64 0.61 -31.50 11.74
CA LEU A 64 0.33 -32.94 11.79
C LEU A 64 1.57 -33.81 12.05
N SER A 65 2.77 -33.23 11.97
CA SER A 65 4.05 -33.92 12.13
C SER A 65 4.19 -34.65 13.47
N ALA A 66 4.85 -35.81 13.44
CA ALA A 66 5.20 -36.59 14.63
C ALA A 66 6.27 -35.89 15.50
N THR A 67 7.15 -35.09 14.89
CA THR A 67 8.21 -34.35 15.56
C THR A 67 8.02 -32.83 15.42
N PRO A 68 8.51 -32.01 16.36
CA PRO A 68 8.41 -30.56 16.25
C PRO A 68 9.15 -30.05 15.01
N PRO A 69 8.75 -28.89 14.45
CA PRO A 69 9.46 -28.30 13.33
C PRO A 69 10.89 -27.93 13.73
N PRO A 70 11.90 -28.23 12.89
CA PRO A 70 13.25 -27.74 13.13
C PRO A 70 13.29 -26.21 13.02
N LEU A 71 14.30 -25.57 13.62
CA LEU A 71 14.54 -24.12 13.54
C LEU A 71 14.68 -23.66 12.09
N SER A 72 15.23 -24.52 11.22
CA SER A 72 15.35 -24.27 9.78
C SER A 72 14.01 -24.00 9.12
N TRP A 73 12.92 -24.64 9.58
CA TRP A 73 11.57 -24.35 9.08
C TRP A 73 11.16 -22.92 9.44
N PHE A 74 11.36 -22.49 10.68
CA PHE A 74 11.08 -21.10 11.09
C PHE A 74 11.92 -20.10 10.31
N LYS A 75 13.19 -20.42 10.02
CA LYS A 75 14.10 -19.59 9.20
C LYS A 75 13.73 -19.54 7.72
N ALA A 76 12.94 -20.50 7.24
CA ALA A 76 12.40 -20.51 5.88
C ALA A 76 11.08 -19.72 5.76
N LEU A 77 10.44 -19.37 6.88
CA LEU A 77 9.17 -18.64 6.86
C LEU A 77 9.30 -17.30 6.14
N PRO A 78 8.30 -16.92 5.33
CA PRO A 78 8.37 -15.70 4.58
C PRO A 78 8.31 -14.50 5.51
N LEU A 79 9.25 -13.59 5.33
CA LEU A 79 9.07 -12.22 5.76
C LEU A 79 8.34 -11.50 4.64
N ILE A 80 7.00 -11.45 4.72
CA ILE A 80 6.20 -10.70 3.74
C ILE A 80 6.36 -9.21 4.02
N MET A 81 7.52 -8.67 3.65
CA MET A 81 7.73 -7.23 3.50
C MET A 81 6.89 -6.79 2.30
N ALA A 82 5.58 -6.58 2.46
CA ALA A 82 4.64 -6.36 1.35
C ALA A 82 5.26 -5.55 0.19
N GLY A 83 5.72 -6.30 -0.81
CA GLY A 83 6.75 -5.89 -1.77
C GLY A 83 6.19 -5.69 -3.17
N THR A 84 4.91 -6.00 -3.37
CA THR A 84 4.17 -5.70 -4.59
C THR A 84 3.10 -4.64 -4.36
N VAL A 85 3.39 -3.69 -3.45
CA VAL A 85 2.57 -2.52 -3.01
C VAL A 85 1.92 -2.75 -1.63
N LEU A 86 2.43 -2.06 -0.61
CA LEU A 86 1.66 -1.55 0.54
C LEU A 86 0.67 -2.49 1.27
N ALA A 87 0.79 -3.81 1.31
CA ALA A 87 -0.11 -4.60 2.14
C ALA A 87 0.15 -4.29 3.63
N LYS A 88 -0.76 -3.53 4.22
CA LYS A 88 -0.84 -3.33 5.67
C LYS A 88 -1.59 -4.55 6.19
N LEU A 89 -0.87 -5.41 6.91
CA LEU A 89 -1.39 -6.67 7.39
C LEU A 89 -1.34 -6.70 8.92
N TRP A 90 -2.31 -7.35 9.53
CA TRP A 90 -2.12 -7.92 10.86
C TRP A 90 -1.54 -9.33 10.69
N ALA A 91 -0.69 -9.75 11.62
CA ALA A 91 -0.05 -11.05 11.52
C ALA A 91 0.36 -11.58 12.89
N VAL A 92 0.40 -12.91 12.99
CA VAL A 92 1.16 -13.63 14.01
C VAL A 92 2.49 -14.03 13.38
N TYR A 93 3.57 -13.60 14.01
CA TYR A 93 4.94 -13.76 13.54
C TYR A 93 5.79 -14.53 14.54
N VAL A 94 6.89 -15.07 14.04
CA VAL A 94 7.99 -15.60 14.84
C VAL A 94 9.21 -14.73 14.65
N ILE A 95 10.03 -14.61 15.71
CA ILE A 95 11.41 -14.15 15.61
C ILE A 95 12.34 -15.26 16.10
N VAL A 96 13.46 -15.43 15.39
CA VAL A 96 14.50 -16.40 15.74
C VAL A 96 15.71 -15.66 16.28
N LEU A 97 16.20 -16.13 17.43
CA LEU A 97 17.39 -15.60 18.09
C LEU A 97 18.47 -16.68 18.15
N GLU A 98 19.67 -16.35 17.66
CA GLU A 98 20.82 -17.27 17.66
C GLU A 98 22.03 -16.64 18.35
N MET A 99 22.80 -17.49 19.02
CA MET A 99 24.09 -17.18 19.62
C MET A 99 25.00 -18.39 19.44
N LYS A 100 26.24 -18.17 18.98
CA LYS A 100 27.19 -19.26 18.73
C LYS A 100 27.44 -20.07 20.01
N GLY A 101 27.32 -21.40 19.91
CA GLY A 101 27.55 -22.31 21.03
C GLY A 101 26.43 -22.33 22.09
N ARG A 102 25.28 -21.72 21.82
CA ARG A 102 24.10 -21.77 22.68
C ARG A 102 22.89 -22.28 21.90
N ARG A 103 21.94 -22.88 22.61
CA ARG A 103 20.66 -23.31 22.03
C ARG A 103 19.89 -22.09 21.51
N PRO A 104 19.38 -22.12 20.27
CA PRO A 104 18.62 -21.01 19.69
C PRO A 104 17.33 -20.75 20.48
N LYS A 105 16.75 -19.56 20.31
CA LYS A 105 15.48 -19.20 20.95
C LYS A 105 14.49 -18.67 19.93
N ILE A 106 13.21 -18.90 20.18
CA ILE A 106 12.12 -18.31 19.40
C ILE A 106 11.19 -17.48 20.28
N TYR A 107 10.58 -16.47 19.68
CA TYR A 107 9.45 -15.74 20.26
C TYR A 107 8.35 -15.64 19.21
N ILE A 108 7.12 -15.97 19.62
CA ILE A 108 5.93 -15.79 18.81
C ILE A 108 5.20 -14.56 19.35
N GLY A 109 4.79 -13.68 18.44
CA GLY A 109 4.05 -12.49 18.80
C GLY A 109 3.10 -12.07 17.69
N SER A 110 2.21 -11.13 17.98
CA SER A 110 1.36 -10.52 16.96
C SER A 110 1.64 -9.04 16.75
N GLY A 111 1.19 -8.54 15.61
CA GLY A 111 1.23 -7.12 15.29
C GLY A 111 -0.07 -6.67 14.66
N THR A 112 -0.89 -5.98 15.46
CA THR A 112 -2.26 -5.54 15.12
C THR A 112 -2.38 -4.02 15.03
N GLU A 113 -1.28 -3.31 14.75
CA GLU A 113 -1.33 -1.85 14.67
C GLU A 113 -2.13 -1.39 13.45
N ILE A 114 -3.01 -0.42 13.65
CA ILE A 114 -4.03 -0.10 12.66
C ILE A 114 -3.51 0.77 11.49
N GLU A 115 -2.44 1.56 11.65
CA GLU A 115 -1.92 2.41 10.57
C GLU A 115 -1.02 1.67 9.58
N VAL A 116 -0.14 0.80 10.08
CA VAL A 116 0.91 0.14 9.30
C VAL A 116 0.98 -1.36 9.54
N GLY A 117 0.14 -1.92 10.40
CA GLY A 117 0.07 -3.35 10.67
C GLY A 117 1.27 -3.86 11.47
N VAL A 118 1.56 -5.15 11.28
CA VAL A 118 2.69 -5.87 11.88
C VAL A 118 4.05 -5.20 11.64
N ARG A 119 4.18 -4.40 10.57
CA ARG A 119 5.40 -3.65 10.26
C ARG A 119 5.84 -2.73 11.39
N ARG A 120 4.90 -2.15 12.15
CA ARG A 120 5.25 -1.34 13.33
C ARG A 120 6.11 -2.15 14.29
N ARG A 121 5.66 -3.37 14.58
CA ARG A 121 6.25 -4.25 15.57
C ARG A 121 7.61 -4.79 15.12
N LEU A 122 7.70 -5.24 13.87
CA LEU A 122 8.97 -5.70 13.29
C LEU A 122 10.03 -4.60 13.24
N TYR A 123 9.62 -3.38 12.93
CA TYR A 123 10.51 -2.22 12.93
C TYR A 123 11.08 -1.89 14.32
N GLU A 124 10.35 -2.16 15.40
CA GLU A 124 10.85 -1.97 16.77
C GLU A 124 11.98 -2.94 17.12
N TYR A 125 11.93 -4.19 16.63
CA TYR A 125 13.02 -5.14 16.84
C TYR A 125 14.33 -4.67 16.21
N ASN A 126 14.25 -4.09 15.01
CA ASN A 126 15.41 -3.60 14.26
C ASN A 126 15.99 -2.28 14.83
N LYS A 127 15.30 -1.64 15.78
CA LYS A 127 15.77 -0.43 16.45
C LYS A 127 16.59 -0.77 17.69
N LYS A 128 17.76 -0.14 17.82
CA LYS A 128 18.59 -0.18 19.04
C LYS A 128 17.78 0.15 20.31
N LYS A 129 16.97 1.21 20.29
CA LYS A 129 16.10 1.63 21.41
C LYS A 129 14.61 1.26 21.21
N GLY A 130 14.30 0.29 20.34
CA GLY A 130 12.91 -0.14 20.14
C GLY A 130 12.43 -1.03 21.29
N ARG A 131 11.14 -0.95 21.62
CA ARG A 131 10.51 -1.74 22.69
C ARG A 131 10.49 -3.22 22.31
N LYS A 132 11.10 -4.09 23.12
CA LYS A 132 11.13 -5.54 22.91
C LYS A 132 10.45 -6.26 24.08
N PRO A 133 9.86 -7.45 23.87
CA PRO A 133 9.39 -8.29 24.96
C PRO A 133 10.52 -8.57 25.96
N LYS A 134 10.17 -8.75 27.23
CA LYS A 134 11.12 -8.88 28.34
C LYS A 134 12.25 -9.87 28.07
N TYR A 135 11.92 -11.10 27.66
CA TYR A 135 12.93 -12.14 27.46
C TYR A 135 13.60 -12.11 26.09
N VAL A 136 13.00 -11.43 25.11
CA VAL A 136 13.69 -11.09 23.86
C VAL A 136 14.78 -10.06 24.14
N GLN A 137 14.48 -9.03 24.93
CA GLN A 137 15.48 -8.05 25.35
C GLN A 137 16.57 -8.72 26.19
N LYS A 138 16.18 -9.56 27.17
CA LYS A 138 17.13 -10.33 27.99
C LYS A 138 18.08 -11.17 27.13
N ALA A 139 17.57 -11.91 26.13
CA ALA A 139 18.40 -12.70 25.24
C ALA A 139 19.38 -11.82 24.44
N ILE A 140 18.94 -10.65 23.96
CA ILE A 140 19.83 -9.70 23.29
C ILE A 140 20.93 -9.18 24.22
N ASP A 141 20.58 -8.87 25.47
CA ASP A 141 21.54 -8.43 26.49
C ASP A 141 22.54 -9.55 26.85
N GLU A 142 22.13 -10.81 26.76
CA GLU A 142 22.98 -12.01 26.91
C GLU A 142 23.85 -12.32 25.67
N GLY A 143 23.71 -11.56 24.57
CA GLY A 143 24.52 -11.69 23.36
C GLY A 143 23.85 -12.43 22.19
N TYR A 144 22.57 -12.78 22.28
CA TYR A 144 21.83 -13.30 21.14
C TYR A 144 21.55 -12.22 20.10
N THR A 145 21.46 -12.65 18.84
CA THR A 145 21.07 -11.79 17.73
C THR A 145 19.79 -12.29 17.10
N ILE A 146 18.89 -11.38 16.71
CA ILE A 146 17.72 -11.75 15.92
C ILE A 146 18.21 -12.05 14.50
N THR A 147 18.14 -13.32 14.09
CA THR A 147 18.62 -13.78 12.78
C THR A 147 17.51 -13.95 11.76
N HIS A 148 16.26 -14.10 12.21
CA HIS A 148 15.11 -14.20 11.31
C HIS A 148 13.83 -13.59 11.91
N GLN A 149 12.95 -13.15 11.02
CA GLN A 149 11.57 -12.76 11.31
C GLN A 149 10.68 -13.38 10.22
N GLY A 150 9.60 -14.07 10.58
CA GLY A 150 8.73 -14.75 9.61
C GLY A 150 7.28 -14.77 10.07
N TYR A 151 6.33 -14.91 9.13
CA TYR A 151 4.90 -14.98 9.44
C TYR A 151 4.40 -16.42 9.51
N LEU A 152 3.60 -16.72 10.53
CA LEU A 152 2.86 -17.97 10.67
C LEU A 152 1.47 -17.86 10.01
N CYS A 153 0.82 -16.72 10.23
CA CYS A 153 -0.43 -16.35 9.57
C CYS A 153 -0.58 -14.83 9.49
N TRP A 154 -1.40 -14.37 8.56
CA TRP A 154 -1.69 -12.95 8.36
C TRP A 154 -3.10 -12.73 7.82
N LEU A 155 -3.58 -11.51 7.99
CA LEU A 155 -4.85 -11.03 7.45
C LEU A 155 -4.70 -9.56 7.03
N PRO A 156 -5.54 -9.06 6.09
CA PRO A 156 -5.64 -7.62 5.88
C PRO A 156 -5.98 -6.91 7.20
N ILE A 157 -5.60 -5.63 7.33
CA ILE A 157 -6.14 -4.83 8.44
C ILE A 157 -7.66 -4.92 8.39
N PRO A 158 -8.30 -5.38 9.48
CA PRO A 158 -9.71 -5.72 9.46
C PRO A 158 -10.56 -4.49 9.18
N GLU A 159 -11.70 -4.73 8.55
CA GLU A 159 -12.75 -3.74 8.57
C GLU A 159 -13.18 -3.46 10.02
N PRO A 160 -13.66 -2.26 10.30
CA PRO A 160 -13.94 -1.80 11.66
C PRO A 160 -14.97 -2.64 12.40
N LYS A 161 -16.03 -3.03 11.68
CA LYS A 161 -17.08 -3.91 12.16
C LYS A 161 -16.55 -5.29 12.58
N ASN A 162 -15.38 -5.67 12.06
CA ASN A 162 -14.71 -6.94 12.32
C ASN A 162 -13.46 -6.79 13.21
N GLU A 163 -13.10 -5.58 13.63
CA GLU A 163 -11.82 -5.30 14.31
C GLU A 163 -11.72 -6.03 15.65
N ALA A 164 -12.79 -6.01 16.45
CA ALA A 164 -12.84 -6.71 17.74
C ALA A 164 -12.68 -8.23 17.56
N TRP A 165 -13.43 -8.83 16.63
CA TRP A 165 -13.33 -10.26 16.33
C TRP A 165 -11.95 -10.63 15.80
N ALA A 166 -11.38 -9.81 14.92
CA ALA A 166 -10.03 -10.01 14.41
C ALA A 166 -8.97 -9.90 15.51
N GLN A 167 -9.12 -8.97 16.46
CA GLN A 167 -8.21 -8.81 17.58
C GLN A 167 -8.26 -10.03 18.51
N LEU A 168 -9.46 -10.48 18.88
CA LEU A 168 -9.66 -11.69 19.69
C LEU A 168 -9.06 -12.93 18.98
N ALA A 169 -9.32 -13.07 17.68
CA ALA A 169 -8.78 -14.14 16.85
C ALA A 169 -7.24 -14.13 16.82
N VAL A 170 -6.61 -12.98 16.62
CA VAL A 170 -5.15 -12.86 16.55
C VAL A 170 -4.49 -13.18 17.90
N LEU A 171 -5.08 -12.75 19.02
CA LEU A 171 -4.58 -13.06 20.36
C LEU A 171 -4.71 -14.56 20.68
N ALA A 172 -5.83 -15.18 20.28
CA ALA A 172 -6.01 -16.62 20.39
C ALA A 172 -5.01 -17.41 19.54
N LEU A 173 -4.75 -16.97 18.30
CA LEU A 173 -3.75 -17.58 17.42
C LEU A 173 -2.32 -17.42 17.97
N GLU A 174 -1.97 -16.23 18.47
CA GLU A 174 -0.67 -15.97 19.11
C GLU A 174 -0.45 -16.91 20.30
N ALA A 175 -1.45 -17.05 21.18
CA ALA A 175 -1.36 -17.95 22.31
C ALA A 175 -1.28 -19.41 21.88
N THR A 176 -2.14 -19.83 20.94
CA THR A 176 -2.18 -21.21 20.43
C THR A 176 -0.82 -21.59 19.84
N PHE A 177 -0.26 -20.78 18.93
CA PHE A 177 1.05 -21.07 18.36
C PHE A 177 2.18 -20.95 19.38
N SER A 178 2.08 -20.05 20.36
CA SER A 178 3.07 -19.96 21.44
C SER A 178 3.15 -21.24 22.29
N PHE A 179 2.01 -21.89 22.58
CA PHE A 179 1.99 -23.16 23.29
C PHE A 179 2.30 -24.35 22.39
N TYR A 180 1.73 -24.37 21.18
CA TYR A 180 1.88 -25.50 20.26
C TYR A 180 3.34 -25.70 19.83
N PHE A 181 4.04 -24.61 19.49
CA PHE A 181 5.46 -24.63 19.15
C PHE A 181 6.39 -24.42 20.35
N TRP A 182 5.83 -24.35 21.55
CA TRP A 182 6.53 -24.07 22.81
C TRP A 182 7.50 -22.86 22.76
N ALA A 183 7.01 -21.72 22.26
CA ALA A 183 7.72 -20.46 22.32
C ALA A 183 7.70 -19.83 23.74
N MET A 184 7.16 -20.52 24.74
CA MET A 184 7.09 -20.07 26.14
C MET A 184 8.44 -20.17 26.85
N ASN A 185 8.76 -19.17 27.66
CA ASN A 185 9.92 -19.28 28.54
C ASN A 185 9.66 -20.38 29.59
N SER A 186 10.48 -21.44 29.54
CA SER A 186 10.36 -22.62 30.41
C SER A 186 10.67 -22.35 31.88
N SER A 187 11.22 -21.17 32.23
CA SER A 187 11.37 -20.74 33.63
C SER A 187 10.05 -20.35 34.28
N LYS A 188 8.92 -20.43 33.57
CA LYS A 188 7.58 -20.14 34.07
C LYS A 188 6.71 -21.39 33.96
N ALA A 189 5.98 -21.68 35.03
CA ALA A 189 4.97 -22.72 35.00
C ALA A 189 3.73 -22.20 34.24
N PHE A 190 3.39 -22.85 33.14
CA PHE A 190 2.14 -22.67 32.42
C PHE A 190 1.38 -23.98 32.45
N ASP A 191 0.10 -23.93 32.83
CA ASP A 191 -0.75 -25.12 32.90
C ASP A 191 -1.49 -25.30 31.58
N MET A 192 -0.71 -25.52 30.52
CA MET A 192 -1.16 -25.56 29.13
C MET A 192 -0.60 -26.78 28.39
N ALA A 193 -0.32 -27.87 29.12
CA ALA A 193 0.23 -29.09 28.55
C ALA A 193 -0.71 -29.74 27.50
N HIS A 194 -2.01 -29.50 27.60
CA HIS A 194 -3.01 -29.97 26.62
C HIS A 194 -2.91 -29.24 25.26
N ALA A 195 -2.28 -28.07 25.22
CA ALA A 195 -2.16 -27.23 24.03
C ALA A 195 -0.86 -27.48 23.23
N ARG A 196 0.03 -28.34 23.74
CA ARG A 196 1.26 -28.77 23.04
C ARG A 196 1.11 -30.21 22.55
N ARG A 197 1.77 -30.51 21.43
CA ARG A 197 1.81 -31.86 20.85
C ARG A 197 3.05 -32.65 21.27
N TRP A 198 4.20 -31.99 21.29
CA TRP A 198 5.50 -32.63 21.47
C TRP A 198 6.04 -32.46 22.89
N SER A 199 7.01 -33.30 23.26
CA SER A 199 7.71 -33.16 24.53
C SER A 199 8.63 -31.94 24.52
N LEU A 200 8.96 -31.40 25.69
CA LEU A 200 9.81 -30.19 25.78
C LEU A 200 11.25 -30.45 25.35
N GLU A 201 11.68 -31.69 25.49
CA GLU A 201 13.00 -32.21 25.17
C GLU A 201 13.17 -32.38 23.65
N ASP A 202 12.07 -32.47 22.89
CA ASP A 202 12.10 -32.72 21.44
C ASP A 202 12.41 -31.46 20.63
N PHE A 203 12.21 -30.27 21.21
CA PHE A 203 12.49 -29.01 20.53
C PHE A 203 14.00 -28.75 20.45
N GLU A 204 14.48 -28.18 19.35
CA GLU A 204 15.90 -27.77 19.22
C GLU A 204 16.17 -26.34 19.71
N TYR A 205 15.13 -25.64 20.16
CA TYR A 205 15.17 -24.24 20.58
C TYR A 205 14.44 -24.02 21.91
N ASP A 206 14.70 -22.90 22.58
CA ASP A 206 13.95 -22.45 23.76
C ASP A 206 12.94 -21.35 23.41
N GLY A 207 11.96 -21.13 24.28
CA GLY A 207 11.00 -20.03 24.15
C GLY A 207 11.37 -18.75 24.90
N CYS A 208 10.87 -17.61 24.39
CA CYS A 208 11.01 -16.27 24.97
C CYS A 208 9.67 -15.59 25.35
N CYS A 209 8.52 -16.24 25.17
CA CYS A 209 7.23 -15.67 25.56
C CYS A 209 7.06 -15.68 27.09
N SER A 210 6.69 -14.53 27.65
CA SER A 210 6.55 -14.34 29.11
C SER A 210 5.14 -14.54 29.64
N HIS A 211 4.13 -14.46 28.80
CA HIS A 211 2.73 -14.50 29.17
C HIS A 211 1.90 -15.06 28.02
N SER A 212 0.72 -15.57 28.33
CA SER A 212 -0.28 -15.97 27.34
C SER A 212 -1.10 -14.76 26.92
N CYS A 213 -1.26 -14.55 25.63
CA CYS A 213 -2.16 -13.53 25.11
C CYS A 213 -3.65 -13.86 25.32
N LEU A 214 -3.99 -15.08 25.75
CA LEU A 214 -5.36 -15.38 26.20
C LEU A 214 -5.80 -14.53 27.40
N LEU A 215 -4.87 -13.97 28.17
CA LEU A 215 -5.18 -13.03 29.27
C LEU A 215 -5.58 -11.64 28.76
N GLU A 216 -5.14 -11.30 27.55
CA GLU A 216 -5.47 -10.07 26.87
C GLU A 216 -6.84 -10.30 26.20
N GLY A 217 -7.93 -10.05 26.94
CA GLY A 217 -9.28 -10.08 26.38
C GLY A 217 -9.56 -8.83 25.54
N LEU A 218 -10.78 -8.74 25.02
CA LEU A 218 -11.24 -7.48 24.45
C LEU A 218 -11.53 -6.52 25.61
N LEU A 219 -11.05 -5.28 25.51
CA LEU A 219 -11.56 -4.16 26.29
C LEU A 219 -12.96 -3.81 25.75
N THR A 220 -13.95 -4.65 26.03
CA THR A 220 -15.34 -4.48 25.55
C THR A 220 -16.34 -4.14 26.64
N ASP A 221 -15.90 -3.95 27.89
CA ASP A 221 -16.81 -3.95 29.03
C ASP A 221 -17.91 -2.87 29.02
N ASP A 222 -17.89 -1.86 28.13
CA ASP A 222 -18.90 -0.78 28.16
C ASP A 222 -19.46 -0.31 26.81
N LEU A 223 -19.22 -0.99 25.68
CA LEU A 223 -19.57 -0.42 24.36
C LEU A 223 -20.64 -1.22 23.61
N THR A 224 -21.82 -0.62 23.44
CA THR A 224 -22.85 -1.11 22.52
C THR A 224 -22.34 -1.07 21.07
N PRO A 225 -22.93 -1.85 20.13
CA PRO A 225 -22.57 -1.80 18.71
C PRO A 225 -22.57 -0.38 18.11
N GLU A 226 -23.45 0.49 18.57
CA GLU A 226 -23.54 1.90 18.19
C GLU A 226 -22.37 2.71 18.73
N GLN A 227 -21.96 2.46 19.97
CA GLN A 227 -20.79 3.13 20.57
C GLN A 227 -19.48 2.65 19.94
N VAL A 228 -19.39 1.39 19.50
CA VAL A 228 -18.28 0.88 18.67
C VAL A 228 -18.23 1.63 17.34
N LYS A 229 -19.37 1.85 16.68
CA LYS A 229 -19.45 2.63 15.43
C LYS A 229 -19.03 4.09 15.64
N VAL A 230 -19.47 4.75 16.71
CA VAL A 230 -19.09 6.14 17.04
C VAL A 230 -17.59 6.25 17.35
N LYS A 231 -17.07 5.35 18.18
CA LYS A 231 -15.62 5.29 18.49
C LYS A 231 -14.82 5.05 17.22
N TYR A 232 -15.33 4.21 16.31
CA TYR A 232 -14.71 3.99 15.02
C TYR A 232 -14.70 5.23 14.12
N GLU A 233 -15.83 5.93 13.98
CA GLU A 233 -15.90 7.19 13.22
C GLU A 233 -14.92 8.23 13.77
N GLN A 234 -14.84 8.35 15.10
CA GLN A 234 -13.85 9.18 15.78
C GLN A 234 -12.41 8.73 15.48
N MET A 235 -12.13 7.42 15.47
CA MET A 235 -10.81 6.90 15.12
C MET A 235 -10.42 7.18 13.67
N ILE A 236 -11.36 7.14 12.70
CA ILE A 236 -11.09 7.54 11.30
C ILE A 236 -10.71 9.02 11.24
N ILE A 237 -11.45 9.88 11.94
CA ILE A 237 -11.21 11.32 11.98
C ILE A 237 -9.82 11.58 12.58
N MET A 238 -9.54 11.01 13.75
CA MET A 238 -8.22 11.10 14.41
C MET A 238 -7.09 10.57 13.52
N ARG A 239 -7.33 9.52 12.71
CA ARG A 239 -6.36 9.02 11.72
C ARG A 239 -6.06 10.05 10.64
N LYS A 240 -7.09 10.66 10.05
CA LYS A 240 -6.93 11.69 9.02
C LYS A 240 -6.19 12.89 9.61
N GLU A 241 -6.54 13.32 10.81
CA GLU A 241 -5.89 14.41 11.53
C GLU A 241 -4.43 14.11 11.85
N ARG A 242 -4.11 12.94 12.40
CA ARG A 242 -2.72 12.52 12.65
C ARG A 242 -1.90 12.46 11.37
N GLN A 243 -2.49 11.96 10.27
CA GLN A 243 -1.81 11.92 8.99
C GLN A 243 -1.51 13.35 8.50
N ILE A 244 -2.47 14.26 8.61
CA ILE A 244 -2.30 15.68 8.26
C ILE A 244 -1.24 16.33 9.14
N ALA A 245 -1.31 16.14 10.46
CA ALA A 245 -0.36 16.69 11.44
C ALA A 245 1.08 16.18 11.23
N ARG A 246 1.25 14.95 10.73
CA ARG A 246 2.57 14.38 10.42
C ARG A 246 3.13 14.83 9.06
N ARG A 247 2.32 15.41 8.15
CA ARG A 247 2.78 15.85 6.81
C ARG A 247 3.89 16.91 6.89
N PRO A 248 3.78 17.99 7.69
CA PRO A 248 4.83 19.01 7.79
C PRO A 248 6.16 18.39 8.26
N ILE A 249 6.11 17.58 9.33
CA ILE A 249 7.30 16.92 9.89
C ILE A 249 8.00 16.05 8.84
N ARG A 250 7.23 15.23 8.11
CA ARG A 250 7.77 14.35 7.05
C ARG A 250 8.37 15.15 5.90
N ASN A 251 7.71 16.24 5.49
CA ASN A 251 8.18 17.11 4.42
C ASN A 251 9.47 17.83 4.82
N THR A 252 9.56 18.34 6.05
CA THR A 252 10.77 18.97 6.59
C THR A 252 11.94 18.00 6.61
N GLN A 253 11.74 16.78 7.12
CA GLN A 253 12.77 15.74 7.12
C GLN A 253 13.21 15.35 5.70
N LYS A 254 12.26 15.19 4.76
CA LYS A 254 12.55 14.87 3.36
C LYS A 254 13.35 15.99 2.69
N ASN A 255 12.98 17.25 2.92
CA ASN A 255 13.69 18.42 2.38
C ASN A 255 15.10 18.55 2.96
N ALA A 256 15.26 18.34 4.27
CA ALA A 256 16.56 18.34 4.93
C ALA A 256 17.48 17.24 4.34
N ARG A 257 16.93 16.06 4.05
CA ARG A 257 17.68 14.97 3.41
C ARG A 257 18.04 15.29 1.96
N TYR A 258 17.11 15.86 1.18
CA TYR A 258 17.36 16.26 -0.21
C TYR A 258 18.47 17.31 -0.29
N LYS A 259 18.47 18.32 0.57
CA LYS A 259 19.50 19.38 0.61
C LYS A 259 20.93 18.85 0.78
N LYS A 260 21.10 17.66 1.38
CA LYS A 260 22.41 17.02 1.58
C LYS A 260 22.88 16.19 0.38
N THR A 261 22.07 16.05 -0.67
CA THR A 261 22.43 15.24 -1.84
C THR A 261 23.33 16.01 -2.81
N PRO A 262 24.25 15.33 -3.53
CA PRO A 262 25.07 15.97 -4.57
C PRO A 262 24.23 16.70 -5.63
N LYS A 263 23.07 16.12 -5.99
CA LYS A 263 22.12 16.72 -6.94
C LYS A 263 21.56 18.05 -6.45
N ALA A 264 21.23 18.17 -5.16
CA ALA A 264 20.76 19.43 -4.60
C ALA A 264 21.86 20.50 -4.58
N VAL A 265 23.09 20.12 -4.25
CA VAL A 265 24.25 21.02 -4.28
C VAL A 265 24.54 21.50 -5.72
N HIS A 266 24.48 20.60 -6.70
CA HIS A 266 24.64 20.94 -8.11
C HIS A 266 23.55 21.91 -8.58
N ASN A 267 22.27 21.60 -8.30
CA ASN A 267 21.14 22.47 -8.66
C ASN A 267 21.24 23.86 -8.01
N GLU A 268 21.73 23.93 -6.77
CA GLU A 268 21.96 25.20 -6.07
C GLU A 268 23.06 26.02 -6.74
N ARG A 269 24.20 25.39 -7.06
CA ARG A 269 25.29 26.03 -7.81
C ARG A 269 24.82 26.52 -9.18
N ASP A 270 24.08 25.69 -9.91
CA ASP A 270 23.51 26.06 -11.21
C ASP A 270 22.55 27.25 -11.10
N ARG A 271 21.73 27.31 -10.04
CA ARG A 271 20.84 28.46 -9.80
C ARG A 271 21.65 29.75 -9.63
N VAL A 272 22.69 29.73 -8.79
CA VAL A 272 23.56 30.90 -8.55
C VAL A 272 24.27 31.33 -9.83
N ILE A 273 24.76 30.38 -10.64
CA ILE A 273 25.41 30.69 -11.93
C ILE A 273 24.42 31.35 -12.89
N LYS A 274 23.20 30.81 -13.00
CA LYS A 274 22.15 31.37 -13.87
C LYS A 274 21.71 32.77 -13.42
N GLU A 275 21.60 32.99 -12.11
CA GLU A 275 21.24 34.29 -11.53
C GLU A 275 22.31 35.34 -11.84
N ARG A 276 23.59 35.03 -11.58
CA ARG A 276 24.71 35.89 -11.98
C ARG A 276 24.74 36.18 -13.48
N ALA A 277 24.43 35.18 -14.32
CA ALA A 277 24.35 35.38 -15.76
C ALA A 277 23.23 36.35 -16.17
N ARG A 278 22.10 36.35 -15.43
CA ARG A 278 20.99 37.31 -15.63
C ARG A 278 21.37 38.72 -15.17
N GLU A 279 21.96 38.86 -13.99
CA GLU A 279 22.43 40.16 -13.48
C GLU A 279 23.43 40.82 -14.44
N GLN A 280 24.36 40.02 -14.97
CA GLN A 280 25.38 40.48 -15.90
C GLN A 280 24.90 40.56 -17.35
N LYS A 281 23.60 40.32 -17.60
CA LYS A 281 23.00 40.32 -18.95
C LYS A 281 23.77 39.49 -19.99
N ARG A 282 24.41 38.40 -19.58
CA ARG A 282 25.31 37.60 -20.45
C ARG A 282 24.60 36.95 -21.64
N HIS A 283 23.32 36.63 -21.47
CA HIS A 283 22.50 35.99 -22.50
C HIS A 283 21.26 36.84 -22.72
N HIS A 284 21.45 37.99 -23.36
CA HIS A 284 20.44 39.00 -23.58
C HIS A 284 19.93 38.96 -25.04
N CYS A 285 18.62 39.12 -25.20
CA CYS A 285 17.96 39.33 -26.48
C CYS A 285 17.59 40.81 -26.60
N SER A 286 18.24 41.53 -27.52
CA SER A 286 18.02 42.97 -27.75
C SER A 286 16.62 43.27 -28.29
N ASP A 287 16.09 42.42 -29.18
CA ASP A 287 14.82 42.68 -29.85
C ASP A 287 13.63 42.56 -28.90
N CYS A 288 13.75 41.72 -27.87
CA CYS A 288 12.72 41.49 -26.88
C CYS A 288 13.04 42.08 -25.49
N ASP A 289 14.19 42.76 -25.35
CA ASP A 289 14.77 43.25 -24.09
C ASP A 289 14.68 42.23 -22.93
N ARG A 290 15.01 40.96 -23.21
CA ARG A 290 14.90 39.85 -22.25
C ARG A 290 16.25 39.20 -21.99
N THR A 291 16.53 38.92 -20.73
CA THR A 291 17.77 38.27 -20.30
C THR A 291 17.50 36.87 -19.76
N PHE A 292 18.33 35.91 -20.17
CA PHE A 292 18.19 34.49 -19.84
C PHE A 292 19.34 34.01 -18.94
N GLY A 293 19.10 32.92 -18.18
CA GLY A 293 20.11 32.37 -17.26
C GLY A 293 21.13 31.49 -17.96
N THR A 294 20.84 31.01 -19.17
CA THR A 294 21.73 30.15 -19.96
C THR A 294 21.66 30.48 -21.44
N PRO A 295 22.69 30.15 -22.24
CA PRO A 295 22.65 30.34 -23.68
C PRO A 295 21.63 29.41 -24.35
N TYR A 296 21.33 28.24 -23.76
CA TYR A 296 20.29 27.36 -24.25
C TYR A 296 18.89 27.98 -24.12
N GLU A 297 18.58 28.59 -22.96
CA GLU A 297 17.31 29.30 -22.74
C GLU A 297 17.13 30.43 -23.75
N LEU A 298 18.18 31.23 -24.01
CA LEU A 298 18.15 32.25 -25.06
C LEU A 298 17.90 31.64 -26.45
N ARG A 299 18.64 30.59 -26.83
CA ARG A 299 18.43 29.92 -28.13
C ARG A 299 17.01 29.36 -28.30
N GLN A 300 16.38 28.89 -27.23
CA GLN A 300 14.98 28.46 -27.28
C GLN A 300 14.04 29.64 -27.43
N HIS A 301 14.26 30.74 -26.70
CA HIS A 301 13.51 31.98 -26.87
C HIS A 301 13.54 32.48 -28.32
N LEU A 302 14.71 32.52 -28.96
CA LEU A 302 14.86 32.98 -30.35
C LEU A 302 14.05 32.12 -31.36
N LYS A 303 13.74 30.87 -31.02
CA LYS A 303 12.93 29.97 -31.87
C LYS A 303 11.43 30.16 -31.67
N THR A 304 11.00 30.86 -30.62
CA THR A 304 9.58 31.02 -30.30
C THR A 304 8.88 31.91 -31.32
N ASN A 305 7.61 31.62 -31.60
CA ASN A 305 6.78 32.46 -32.45
C ASN A 305 6.58 33.87 -31.87
N GLU A 306 6.69 34.03 -30.55
CA GLU A 306 6.64 35.35 -29.89
C GLU A 306 7.83 36.21 -30.27
N HIS A 307 9.05 35.67 -30.25
CA HIS A 307 10.23 36.39 -30.70
C HIS A 307 10.15 36.71 -32.21
N LYS A 308 9.74 35.74 -33.03
CA LYS A 308 9.60 35.94 -34.49
C LYS A 308 8.59 37.03 -34.86
N LYS A 309 7.49 37.16 -34.10
CA LYS A 309 6.52 38.26 -34.29
C LYS A 309 7.15 39.63 -34.10
N VAL A 310 8.05 39.76 -33.11
CA VAL A 310 8.72 41.01 -32.78
C VAL A 310 9.76 41.38 -33.84
N VAL A 311 10.51 40.41 -34.36
CA VAL A 311 11.59 40.66 -35.32
C VAL A 311 11.10 40.76 -36.78
N GLU A 312 10.16 39.90 -37.19
CA GLU A 312 9.85 39.69 -38.62
C GLU A 312 8.47 40.22 -39.04
N HIS A 313 7.72 40.93 -38.17
CA HIS A 313 6.29 41.25 -38.38
C HIS A 313 5.47 40.02 -38.82
N TRP A 314 5.88 38.84 -38.36
CA TRP A 314 5.37 37.57 -38.85
C TRP A 314 3.99 37.27 -38.28
N THR A 315 2.98 37.21 -39.14
CA THR A 315 1.64 36.75 -38.76
C THR A 315 1.55 35.22 -38.95
N PRO A 316 1.15 34.45 -37.92
CA PRO A 316 1.10 32.99 -38.05
C PRO A 316 -0.01 32.56 -39.00
N VAL A 317 0.33 31.80 -40.05
CA VAL A 317 -0.68 31.07 -40.81
C VAL A 317 -1.19 29.89 -39.98
N THR A 318 -2.43 29.96 -39.53
CA THR A 318 -3.02 28.92 -38.67
C THR A 318 -3.30 27.63 -39.45
N LYS A 319 -3.37 26.48 -38.75
CA LYS A 319 -3.74 25.19 -39.37
C LYS A 319 -5.06 25.27 -40.16
N ASN A 320 -5.99 26.11 -39.71
CA ASN A 320 -7.26 26.36 -40.39
C ASN A 320 -7.10 27.04 -41.75
N GLN A 321 -6.17 27.99 -41.89
CA GLN A 321 -5.94 28.68 -43.17
C GLN A 321 -5.34 27.75 -44.22
N LYS A 322 -4.41 26.86 -43.83
CA LYS A 322 -3.87 25.82 -44.74
C LYS A 322 -4.96 24.83 -45.18
N GLN A 323 -5.82 24.41 -44.25
CA GLN A 323 -6.94 23.52 -44.56
C GLN A 323 -7.93 24.16 -45.54
N VAL A 324 -8.26 25.44 -45.34
CA VAL A 324 -9.15 26.21 -46.23
C VAL A 324 -8.58 26.31 -47.64
N ALA A 325 -7.28 26.60 -47.78
CA ALA A 325 -6.61 26.65 -49.08
C ALA A 325 -6.66 25.28 -49.78
N ARG A 326 -6.30 24.21 -49.07
CA ARG A 326 -6.36 22.84 -49.61
C ARG A 326 -7.77 22.43 -50.02
N ASN A 327 -8.79 22.78 -49.24
CA ASN A 327 -10.19 22.46 -49.57
C ASN A 327 -10.65 23.16 -50.86
N LYS A 328 -10.19 24.40 -51.10
CA LYS A 328 -10.48 25.13 -52.33
C LYS A 328 -9.75 24.52 -53.53
N GLU A 329 -8.47 24.20 -53.39
CA GLU A 329 -7.65 23.61 -54.45
C GLU A 329 -8.17 22.23 -54.87
N SER A 330 -8.50 21.38 -53.90
CA SER A 330 -9.10 20.05 -54.14
C SER A 330 -10.59 20.10 -54.53
N LYS A 331 -11.18 21.29 -54.69
CA LYS A 331 -12.61 21.51 -54.96
C LYS A 331 -13.53 20.68 -54.05
N ARG A 332 -13.13 20.45 -52.79
CA ARG A 332 -13.84 19.55 -51.86
C ARG A 332 -15.26 20.00 -51.53
N HIS A 333 -15.49 21.31 -51.52
CA HIS A 333 -16.81 21.92 -51.36
C HIS A 333 -17.03 22.84 -52.54
N TYR A 334 -17.73 22.37 -53.56
CA TYR A 334 -17.76 23.03 -54.86
C TYR A 334 -19.19 23.19 -55.38
N CYS A 335 -19.47 24.38 -55.90
CA CYS A 335 -20.74 24.70 -56.52
C CYS A 335 -20.61 24.55 -58.04
N HIS A 336 -21.19 23.48 -58.60
CA HIS A 336 -21.20 23.23 -60.04
C HIS A 336 -21.91 24.33 -60.85
N PRO A 337 -23.12 24.81 -60.48
CA PRO A 337 -23.81 25.86 -61.24
C PRO A 337 -23.02 27.18 -61.36
N CYS A 338 -22.14 27.45 -60.39
CA CYS A 338 -21.36 28.68 -60.34
C CYS A 338 -19.88 28.50 -60.67
N ASP A 339 -19.41 27.26 -60.90
CA ASP A 339 -18.00 26.87 -61.01
C ASP A 339 -17.11 27.50 -59.93
N LYS A 340 -17.49 27.32 -58.65
CA LYS A 340 -16.79 27.96 -57.53
C LYS A 340 -16.47 27.00 -56.38
N PRO A 341 -15.18 26.86 -55.99
CA PRO A 341 -14.79 26.10 -54.81
C PRO A 341 -14.81 26.95 -53.53
N PHE A 342 -15.13 26.31 -52.41
CA PHE A 342 -15.27 26.91 -51.08
C PHE A 342 -14.37 26.23 -50.05
N GLY A 343 -13.92 27.01 -49.06
CA GLY A 343 -13.02 26.54 -48.02
C GLY A 343 -13.67 25.66 -46.96
N SER A 344 -15.00 25.74 -46.83
CA SER A 344 -15.78 25.00 -45.85
C SER A 344 -17.19 24.68 -46.39
N PRO A 345 -17.88 23.67 -45.84
CA PRO A 345 -19.26 23.36 -46.19
C PRO A 345 -20.25 24.48 -45.86
N ASN A 346 -19.98 25.25 -44.78
CA ASN A 346 -20.84 26.36 -44.37
C ASN A 346 -20.83 27.50 -45.39
N ASP A 347 -19.66 27.78 -45.98
CA ASP A 347 -19.53 28.83 -46.99
C ASP A 347 -20.25 28.46 -48.29
N LEU A 348 -20.17 27.19 -48.70
CA LEU A 348 -20.93 26.67 -49.84
C LEU A 348 -22.44 26.78 -49.61
N ARG A 349 -22.94 26.30 -48.45
CA ARG A 349 -24.37 26.40 -48.11
C ARG A 349 -24.89 27.83 -48.09
N ARG A 350 -24.08 28.77 -47.59
CA ARG A 350 -24.42 30.20 -47.60
C ARG A 350 -24.47 30.74 -49.03
N HIS A 351 -23.52 30.34 -49.88
CA HIS A 351 -23.50 30.71 -51.30
C HIS A 351 -24.74 30.21 -52.04
N GLU A 352 -25.16 28.95 -51.83
CA GLU A 352 -26.33 28.34 -52.49
C GLU A 352 -27.64 29.07 -52.16
N ARG A 353 -27.72 29.70 -50.99
CA ARG A 353 -28.88 30.50 -50.57
C ARG A 353 -28.90 31.92 -51.13
N THR A 354 -27.85 32.35 -51.84
CA THR A 354 -27.82 33.70 -52.42
C THR A 354 -28.72 33.78 -53.64
N GLY A 355 -29.43 34.90 -53.80
CA GLY A 355 -30.28 35.13 -54.97
C GLY A 355 -29.51 35.10 -56.31
N VAL A 356 -28.20 35.38 -56.29
CA VAL A 356 -27.32 35.26 -57.47
C VAL A 356 -27.14 33.80 -57.88
N HIS A 357 -26.94 32.90 -56.92
CA HIS A 357 -26.85 31.46 -57.20
C HIS A 357 -28.17 30.92 -57.74
N GLN A 358 -29.29 31.26 -57.09
CA GLN A 358 -30.63 30.81 -57.50
C GLN A 358 -30.98 31.23 -58.93
N LYS A 359 -30.69 32.48 -59.31
CA LYS A 359 -30.84 32.96 -60.69
C LYS A 359 -30.00 32.15 -61.68
N LYS A 360 -28.75 31.83 -61.32
CA LYS A 360 -27.84 31.05 -62.15
C LYS A 360 -28.32 29.61 -62.35
N VAL A 361 -28.86 28.99 -61.31
CA VAL A 361 -29.51 27.66 -61.38
C VAL A 361 -30.76 27.70 -62.25
N ALA A 362 -31.64 28.69 -62.06
CA ALA A 362 -32.85 28.83 -62.87
C ALA A 362 -32.55 29.03 -64.37
N THR A 363 -31.48 29.78 -64.69
CA THR A 363 -31.03 30.00 -66.08
C THR A 363 -30.42 28.74 -66.70
N LEU A 364 -29.80 27.87 -65.90
CA LEU A 364 -29.28 26.59 -66.37
C LEU A 364 -30.40 25.56 -66.57
N ALA A 365 -31.43 25.57 -65.71
CA ALA A 365 -32.60 24.72 -65.83
C ALA A 365 -33.41 25.03 -67.10
N THR A 366 -33.64 26.32 -67.41
CA THR A 366 -34.36 26.72 -68.64
C THR A 366 -33.62 26.39 -69.94
N ARG A 367 -32.30 26.16 -69.89
CA ARG A 367 -31.51 25.70 -71.05
C ARG A 367 -31.57 24.18 -71.28
N MET A 368 -32.03 23.39 -70.31
CA MET A 368 -32.13 21.93 -70.43
C MET A 368 -33.51 21.45 -70.89
N ASP A 369 -34.54 22.29 -70.79
CA ASP A 369 -35.93 21.95 -71.16
C ASP A 369 -36.34 22.37 -72.59
N SER A 370 -35.39 22.74 -73.46
CA SER A 370 -35.65 22.90 -74.91
C SER A 370 -35.14 21.66 -75.67
N PRO A 371 -36.00 20.73 -76.12
CA PRO A 371 -35.58 19.71 -77.07
C PRO A 371 -35.37 20.34 -78.45
N SER A 372 -34.53 19.70 -79.26
CA SER A 372 -34.07 20.11 -80.59
C SER A 372 -35.14 20.66 -81.52
#